data_AF-A0A7V7DAQ7-F1
#
_entry.id   AF-A0A7V7DAQ7-F1
#
_cell.length_a   1.000
_cell.length_b   1.000
_cell.length_c   1.000
_cell.angle_alpha   90.00
_cell.angle_beta   90.00
_cell.angle_gamma   90.00
#
_symmetry.space_group_name_H-M   'P 1'
#
loop_
_entity.id
_entity.type
_entity.pdbx_description
1 polymer ?
#
loop_
_entity_poly.entity_id
_entity_poly.type
_entity_poly.pdbx_seq_one_letter_code
_entity_poly.pdbx_strand_id
1 'polypeptide(L)' 'MKDLLAFARANNLSSYDASYLDLSMRRGIPIATLDTRLIAAAKKTDVPILMGQEIGKRL' A
#
# COMPACT_ATOMS: atom_id res chain seq x y z
N MET A 1 -12.04 7.16 10.37
CA MET A 1 -12.09 7.99 9.13
C MET A 1 -11.26 9.26 9.24
N LYS A 2 -11.37 10.07 10.31
CA LYS A 2 -10.55 11.30 10.46
C LYS A 2 -9.04 11.01 10.45
N ASP A 3 -8.61 9.99 11.19
CA ASP A 3 -7.18 9.62 11.26
C ASP A 3 -6.65 9.07 9.93
N LEU A 4 -7.51 8.38 9.17
CA LEU A 4 -7.20 7.87 7.84
C LEU A 4 -6.97 9.01 6.84
N LEU A 5 -7.81 10.05 6.86
CA LEU A 5 -7.65 11.21 5.97
C LEU A 5 -6.45 12.07 6.34
N ALA A 6 -6.10 12.16 7.64
CA ALA A 6 -4.88 12.81 8.08
C ALA A 6 -3.64 12.03 7.60
N PHE A 7 -3.65 10.70 7.76
CA PHE A 7 -2.62 9.81 7.26
C PHE A 7 -2.46 9.89 5.73
N ALA A 8 -3.58 9.91 4.99
CA ALA A 8 -3.58 10.05 3.54
C ALA A 8 -2.89 11.33 3.09
N ARG A 9 -3.24 12.47 3.72
CA ARG A 9 -2.59 13.76 3.44
C ARG A 9 -1.10 13.76 3.78
N ALA A 10 -0.73 13.21 4.95
CA ALA A 10 0.65 13.14 5.39
C ALA A 10 1.55 12.28 4.47
N ASN A 11 0.95 11.32 3.76
CA ASN A 11 1.66 10.43 2.83
C ASN A 11 1.33 10.71 1.35
N ASN A 12 0.64 11.81 1.05
CA ASN A 12 0.25 12.20 -0.31
C ASN A 12 -0.50 11.09 -1.08
N LEU A 13 -1.35 10.35 -0.36
CA LEU A 13 -2.20 9.28 -0.88
C LEU A 13 -3.61 9.80 -1.14
N SER A 14 -4.32 9.13 -2.06
CA SER A 14 -5.77 9.28 -2.13
C SER A 14 -6.41 8.68 -0.87
N SER A 15 -7.65 9.08 -0.58
CA SER A 15 -8.44 8.42 0.47
C SER A 15 -8.63 6.92 0.19
N TYR A 16 -8.66 6.53 -1.08
CA TYR A 16 -8.80 5.15 -1.51
C TYR A 16 -7.55 4.32 -1.20
N ASP A 17 -6.36 4.80 -1.58
CA ASP A 17 -5.08 4.11 -1.32
C ASP A 17 -4.83 3.98 0.19
N ALA A 18 -5.14 5.03 0.95
CA ALA A 18 -5.05 4.97 2.41
C ALA A 18 -6.00 3.93 2.99
N SER A 19 -7.23 3.83 2.47
CA SER A 19 -8.21 2.80 2.90
C SER A 19 -7.71 1.39 2.62
N TYR A 20 -7.07 1.18 1.47
CA TYR A 20 -6.46 -0.10 1.11
C TYR A 20 -5.32 -0.46 2.07
N LEU A 21 -4.47 0.50 2.41
CA LEU A 21 -3.39 0.28 3.36
C LEU A 21 -3.91 -0.01 4.78
N ASP A 22 -4.90 0.74 5.26
CA ASP A 22 -5.55 0.52 6.57
C ASP A 22 -6.21 -0.86 6.62
N LEU A 23 -6.82 -1.32 5.53
CA LEU A 23 -7.34 -2.69 5.43
C LEU A 23 -6.22 -3.73 5.54
N SER A 24 -5.11 -3.54 4.80
CA SER A 24 -3.95 -4.45 4.87
C SER A 24 -3.36 -4.52 6.28
N MET A 25 -3.23 -3.38 6.96
CA MET A 25 -2.76 -3.31 8.36
C MET A 25 -3.68 -4.09 9.31
N ARG A 26 -5.00 -3.87 9.23
CA ARG A 26 -5.99 -4.54 10.10
C ARG A 26 -6.03 -6.05 9.89
N ARG A 27 -5.78 -6.51 8.67
CA ARG A 27 -5.84 -7.92 8.29
C ARG A 27 -4.49 -8.63 8.40
N GLY A 28 -3.39 -7.90 8.58
CA GLY A 28 -2.05 -8.46 8.59
C GLY A 28 -1.64 -9.08 7.24
N ILE A 29 -2.18 -8.54 6.14
CA ILE A 29 -1.92 -9.04 4.79
C ILE A 29 -0.99 -8.10 4.02
N PRO A 30 -0.19 -8.61 3.08
CA PRO A 30 0.66 -7.77 2.27
C PRO A 30 -0.15 -6.97 1.22
N ILE A 31 0.45 -5.89 0.71
CA ILE A 31 -0.09 -5.15 -0.44
C ILE A 31 0.73 -5.45 -1.69
N ALA A 32 0.05 -5.69 -2.81
CA ALA A 32 0.66 -5.83 -4.13
C ALA A 32 0.29 -4.60 -4.96
N THR A 33 1.26 -3.71 -5.21
CA THR A 33 1.03 -2.49 -5.98
C THR A 33 2.31 -2.04 -6.68
N LEU A 34 2.16 -1.34 -7.80
CA LEU A 34 3.24 -0.63 -8.49
C LEU A 34 3.26 0.87 -8.14
N ASP A 35 2.27 1.34 -7.36
CA ASP A 35 2.20 2.73 -6.94
C ASP A 35 3.32 3.02 -5.93
N THR A 36 4.21 3.93 -6.30
CA THR A 36 5.41 4.26 -5.52
C THR A 36 5.09 5.00 -4.21
N ARG A 37 4.00 5.78 -4.17
CA ARG A 37 3.56 6.48 -2.95
C ARG A 37 2.95 5.50 -1.97
N LEU A 38 2.15 4.56 -2.46
CA LEU A 38 1.56 3.52 -1.63
C LEU A 38 2.62 2.54 -1.12
N ILE A 39 3.62 2.20 -1.93
CA ILE A 39 4.82 1.46 -1.49
C ILE A 39 5.54 2.20 -0.36
N ALA A 40 5.76 3.51 -0.51
CA ALA A 40 6.44 4.30 0.51
C ALA A 40 5.64 4.36 1.81
N ALA A 41 4.31 4.50 1.73
CA ALA A 41 3.43 4.48 2.90
C ALA A 41 3.42 3.10 3.57
N ALA A 42 3.32 2.01 2.80
CA ALA A 42 3.36 0.64 3.31
C ALA A 42 4.66 0.34 4.08
N LYS A 43 5.80 0.81 3.57
CA LYS A 43 7.10 0.72 4.28
C LYS A 43 7.11 1.47 5.60
N LYS A 44 6.42 2.62 5.73
CA LYS A 44 6.34 3.37 6.98
C LYS A 44 5.43 2.74 8.02
N THR A 45 4.50 1.90 7.58
CA THR A 45 3.51 1.23 8.45
C THR A 45 3.79 -0.27 8.60
N ASP A 46 4.99 -0.71 8.23
CA ASP A 46 5.43 -2.11 8.30
C ASP A 46 4.49 -3.12 7.62
N VAL A 47 3.76 -2.67 6.60
CA VAL A 47 2.92 -3.56 5.78
C VAL A 47 3.82 -4.22 4.74
N PRO A 48 3.85 -5.57 4.68
CA PRO A 48 4.71 -6.25 3.71
C PRO A 48 4.25 -5.97 2.27
N ILE A 49 5.20 -5.90 1.34
CA ILE A 49 4.93 -5.59 -0.06
C ILE A 49 5.21 -6.84 -0.90
N LEU A 50 4.23 -7.25 -1.70
CA LEU A 50 4.42 -8.29 -2.70
C LEU A 50 4.97 -7.66 -3.98
N MET A 51 6.12 -8.16 -4.43
CA MET A 51 6.62 -7.89 -5.77
C MET A 51 6.12 -9.00 -6.70
N GLY A 52 5.42 -8.62 -7.77
CA GLY A 52 5.07 -9.56 -8.82
C GLY A 52 6.36 -10.07 -9.48
N GLN A 53 6.56 -11.39 -9.50
CA GLN A 53 7.56 -11.97 -10.39
C GLN A 53 7.03 -11.90 -11.82
N GLU A 54 7.86 -11.42 -12.75
CA GLU A 54 7.63 -11.70 -14.17
C GLU A 54 7.65 -13.23 -14.34
N ILE A 55 6.48 -13.82 -14.54
CA ILE A 55 6.36 -15.13 -15.16
C ILE A 55 6.94 -14.95 -16.56
N GLY A 56 8.20 -15.37 -16.71
CA GLY A 56 9.11 -14.95 -17.77
C GLY A 56 8.47 -14.93 -19.16
N LYS A 57 8.93 -13.97 -19.99
CA LYS A 57 8.84 -14.04 -21.44
C LYS A 57 9.34 -15.40 -21.90
N ARG A 58 8.43 -16.37 -22.00
CA ARG A 58 8.65 -17.67 -22.59
C ARG A 58 8.20 -17.53 -24.04
N LEU A 59 9.11 -16.98 -24.84
CA LEU A 59 9.13 -17.10 -26.31
C LEU A 59 10.45 -17.74 -26.67
#